data_AF-A0A2A8VB68-F1
#
_entry.id   AF-A0A2A8VB68-F1
#
_cell.length_a   1.000
_cell.length_b   1.000
_cell.length_c   1.000
_cell.angle_alpha   90.00
_cell.angle_beta   90.00
_cell.angle_gamma   90.00
#
_symmetry.space_group_name_H-M   'P 1'
#
loop_
_entity.id
_entity.type
_entity.pdbx_description
1 polymer ?
#
loop_
_entity_poly.entity_id
_entity_poly.type
_entity_poly.pdbx_seq_one_letter_code
_entity_poly.pdbx_strand_id
1 'polypeptide(L)'
;MKKLLGLSVIAAVLLSGCGEVQISINKDVEPQNGENNSNEEMNKGVTLVDDTTEDEKITDADKQKAIIEFINEDIQKVAQYEVLAFESLASVSGVNYTDDQTLYQELTTTTIPSYEKALEEAKSIEGEIPELEEMTDRIVEATQVFYDSLMLEKKAIEDQDEGLIEESNAKIEEYYRLVEAYHSDMKLLAEQYDVTYQVDELSENVDAL
;
A
#
# COMPACT_ATOMS: atom_id res chain seq x y z
N MET A 1 3.47 31.37 -24.34
CA MET A 1 3.27 29.99 -23.86
C MET A 1 2.12 30.07 -22.87
N LYS A 2 1.02 29.37 -23.14
CA LYS A 2 -0.09 29.28 -22.17
C LYS A 2 0.38 28.37 -21.04
N LYS A 3 0.02 28.70 -19.81
CA LYS A 3 0.39 27.91 -18.63
C LYS A 3 -0.59 26.76 -18.50
N LEU A 4 -0.10 25.52 -18.42
CA LEU A 4 -0.88 24.35 -18.02
C LEU A 4 -1.05 24.44 -16.50
N LEU A 5 -2.26 24.78 -16.02
CA LEU A 5 -2.55 24.87 -14.59
C LEU A 5 -2.71 23.45 -14.01
N GLY A 6 -1.69 22.98 -13.28
CA GLY A 6 -1.77 21.73 -12.53
C GLY A 6 -2.69 21.84 -11.30
N LEU A 7 -3.33 20.73 -10.94
CA LEU A 7 -4.27 20.64 -9.82
C LEU A 7 -3.58 21.00 -8.49
N SER A 8 -4.34 21.60 -7.57
CA SER A 8 -3.89 21.80 -6.18
C SER A 8 -3.74 20.44 -5.51
N VAL A 9 -2.54 20.10 -5.04
CA VAL A 9 -2.31 18.86 -4.27
C VAL A 9 -3.15 18.92 -2.99
N ILE A 10 -4.26 18.18 -2.99
CA ILE A 10 -5.08 17.92 -1.81
C ILE A 10 -4.27 17.00 -0.89
N ALA A 11 -4.41 17.16 0.43
CA ALA A 11 -3.80 16.29 1.42
C ALA A 11 -4.04 14.81 1.05
N ALA A 12 -2.98 14.11 0.66
CA ALA A 12 -3.05 12.80 0.03
C ALA A 12 -3.04 11.70 1.08
N VAL A 13 -4.11 10.91 1.18
CA VAL A 13 -4.05 9.61 1.88
C VAL A 13 -3.18 8.67 1.02
N LEU A 14 -2.06 8.23 1.58
CA LEU A 14 -1.11 7.29 0.96
C LEU A 14 -1.32 5.87 1.50
N LEU A 15 -0.71 4.85 0.88
CA LEU A 15 -0.85 3.45 1.30
C LEU A 15 -0.48 3.17 2.76
N SER A 16 0.41 3.96 3.35
CA SER A 16 0.78 3.89 4.78
C SER A 16 -0.09 4.75 5.71
N GLY A 17 -1.01 5.57 5.18
CA GLY A 17 -1.45 6.79 5.86
C GLY A 17 -0.30 7.82 5.93
N CYS A 18 -0.61 9.08 6.26
CA CYS A 18 0.41 10.13 6.39
C CYS A 18 1.23 10.05 7.70
N GLY A 19 1.12 8.94 8.45
CA GLY A 19 1.73 8.67 9.75
C GLY A 19 1.90 7.16 10.00
N GLU A 20 2.62 6.76 11.04
CA GLU A 20 2.82 5.34 11.39
C GLU A 20 1.46 4.64 11.62
N VAL A 21 1.13 3.64 10.80
CA VAL A 21 0.02 2.72 11.10
C VAL A 21 0.29 2.09 12.46
N GLN A 22 -0.58 2.38 13.45
CA GLN A 22 -0.45 1.77 14.78
C GLN A 22 -1.12 0.40 14.78
N ILE A 23 -0.31 -0.66 14.82
CA ILE A 23 -0.77 -2.04 14.85
C ILE A 23 -0.48 -2.67 16.21
N SER A 24 -1.50 -3.28 16.81
CA SER A 24 -1.35 -4.06 18.03
C SER A 24 -2.34 -5.24 18.06
N ILE A 25 -1.93 -6.33 18.71
CA ILE A 25 -2.77 -7.51 18.97
C ILE A 25 -3.63 -7.21 20.21
N ASN A 26 -4.95 -7.38 20.11
CA ASN A 26 -5.83 -7.30 21.28
C ASN A 26 -5.51 -8.46 22.24
N LYS A 27 -5.12 -8.14 23.48
CA LYS A 27 -4.60 -9.10 24.48
C LYS A 27 -5.65 -9.94 25.22
N ASP A 28 -6.89 -10.02 24.74
CA ASP A 28 -7.99 -10.61 25.50
C ASP A 28 -8.38 -12.04 25.06
N VAL A 29 -7.38 -12.88 24.71
CA VAL A 29 -7.59 -14.33 24.55
C VAL A 29 -6.72 -15.10 25.55
N GLU A 30 -7.36 -15.55 26.61
CA GLU A 30 -6.81 -16.42 27.65
C GLU A 30 -6.64 -17.86 27.10
N PRO A 31 -5.46 -18.51 27.22
CA PRO A 31 -5.26 -19.85 26.67
C PRO A 31 -6.00 -20.89 27.54
N GLN A 32 -6.97 -21.58 26.94
CA GLN A 32 -7.60 -22.74 27.57
C GLN A 32 -6.61 -23.91 27.65
N ASN A 33 -6.16 -24.12 28.88
CA ASN A 33 -5.36 -25.23 29.37
C ASN A 33 -6.08 -26.58 29.16
N GLY A 34 -5.44 -27.51 28.46
CA GLY A 34 -5.86 -28.90 28.35
C GLY A 34 -4.77 -29.82 28.88
N GLU A 35 -4.86 -30.17 30.17
CA GLU A 35 -4.04 -31.20 30.81
C GLU A 35 -4.23 -32.57 30.15
N ASN A 36 -3.16 -33.34 29.97
CA ASN A 36 -3.09 -34.72 30.46
C ASN A 36 -1.66 -35.29 30.44
N ASN A 37 -1.20 -35.70 31.62
CA ASN A 37 -0.03 -36.56 31.85
C ASN A 37 -0.36 -38.03 31.53
N SER A 38 0.57 -38.79 30.94
CA SER A 38 1.16 -40.01 31.55
C SER A 38 2.14 -40.80 30.65
N ASN A 39 3.35 -41.01 31.20
CA ASN A 39 4.32 -42.13 31.15
C ASN A 39 4.68 -42.93 29.86
N GLU A 40 6.01 -42.96 29.63
CA GLU A 40 6.93 -44.02 29.16
C GLU A 40 6.39 -45.26 28.39
N GLU A 41 6.93 -45.51 27.19
CA GLU A 41 7.93 -46.59 26.97
C GLU A 41 8.49 -46.60 25.54
N MET A 42 9.75 -47.02 25.42
CA MET A 42 10.57 -47.10 24.23
C MET A 42 10.48 -48.51 23.62
N ASN A 43 10.05 -48.66 22.36
CA ASN A 43 10.38 -49.86 21.57
C ASN A 43 10.54 -49.55 20.07
N LYS A 44 11.60 -50.13 19.52
CA LYS A 44 12.19 -49.91 18.20
C LYS A 44 11.67 -50.97 17.24
N GLY A 45 11.01 -50.56 16.15
CA GLY A 45 10.49 -51.48 15.13
C GLY A 45 10.23 -50.81 13.77
N VAL A 46 11.25 -50.82 12.92
CA VAL A 46 11.25 -50.93 11.44
C VAL A 46 10.04 -50.39 10.65
N THR A 47 10.33 -49.30 9.94
CA THR A 47 9.96 -48.91 8.56
C THR A 47 8.53 -49.18 8.05
N LEU A 48 7.76 -48.10 7.88
CA LEU A 48 6.90 -47.90 6.72
C LEU A 48 7.05 -46.46 6.25
N VAL A 49 7.22 -46.31 4.94
CA VAL A 49 7.21 -45.04 4.21
C VAL A 49 5.82 -44.44 4.43
N ASP A 50 5.75 -43.30 5.11
CA ASP A 50 4.56 -42.46 5.13
C ASP A 50 4.91 -41.16 4.42
N ASP A 51 4.41 -41.08 3.20
CA ASP A 51 4.42 -39.91 2.34
C ASP A 51 3.24 -39.04 2.81
N THR A 52 3.38 -38.42 3.98
CA THR A 52 2.45 -37.42 4.49
C THR A 52 3.13 -36.07 4.34
N THR A 53 2.92 -35.42 3.20
CA THR A 53 2.85 -33.97 3.15
C THR A 53 1.68 -33.54 4.03
N GLU A 54 1.95 -33.33 5.32
CA GLU A 54 1.08 -32.53 6.17
C GLU A 54 1.13 -31.12 5.61
N ASP A 55 0.09 -30.73 4.87
CA ASP A 55 -0.20 -29.32 4.65
C ASP A 55 -0.35 -28.69 6.04
N GLU A 56 0.70 -28.02 6.53
CA GLU A 56 0.66 -27.25 7.77
C GLU A 56 -0.49 -26.25 7.64
N LYS A 57 -1.59 -26.53 8.32
CA LYS A 57 -2.77 -25.67 8.31
C LYS A 57 -2.38 -24.37 9.04
N ILE A 58 -2.21 -23.29 8.27
CA ILE A 58 -1.93 -21.94 8.77
C ILE A 58 -2.89 -21.59 9.92
N THR A 59 -2.34 -21.24 11.09
CA THR A 59 -3.12 -20.90 12.28
C THR A 59 -3.53 -19.42 12.28
N ASP A 60 -4.53 -19.04 13.09
CA ASP A 60 -4.93 -17.63 13.21
C ASP A 60 -3.78 -16.74 13.70
N ALA A 61 -2.87 -17.27 14.52
CA ALA A 61 -1.68 -16.56 14.97
C ALA A 61 -0.69 -16.31 13.83
N ASP A 62 -0.53 -17.28 12.91
CA ASP A 62 0.30 -17.12 11.72
C ASP A 62 -0.31 -16.07 10.78
N LYS A 63 -1.65 -16.06 10.64
CA LYS A 63 -2.36 -15.03 9.84
C LYS A 63 -2.24 -13.64 10.43
N GLN A 64 -2.38 -13.49 11.75
CA GLN A 64 -2.14 -12.22 12.44
C GLN A 64 -0.73 -11.70 12.16
N LYS A 65 0.27 -12.59 12.26
CA LYS A 65 1.67 -12.25 11.99
C LYS A 65 1.85 -11.79 10.54
N ALA A 66 1.32 -12.54 9.58
CA ALA A 66 1.39 -12.20 8.16
C ALA A 66 0.76 -10.83 7.86
N ILE A 67 -0.40 -10.50 8.44
CA ILE A 67 -1.04 -9.19 8.27
C ILE A 67 -0.17 -8.06 8.85
N ILE A 68 0.43 -8.27 10.03
CA ILE A 68 1.30 -7.29 10.67
C ILE A 68 2.55 -7.05 9.82
N GLU A 69 3.19 -8.11 9.33
CA GLU A 69 4.40 -8.04 8.50
C GLU A 69 4.12 -7.38 7.15
N PHE A 70 3.02 -7.76 6.50
CA PHE A 70 2.55 -7.13 5.27
C PHE A 70 2.48 -5.61 5.42
N ILE A 71 1.80 -5.10 6.45
CA ILE A 71 1.62 -3.66 6.63
C ILE A 71 2.94 -2.98 7.05
N ASN A 72 3.65 -3.52 8.04
CA ASN A 72 4.79 -2.85 8.66
C ASN A 72 6.08 -2.97 7.85
N GLU A 73 6.18 -3.98 6.99
CA GLU A 73 7.37 -4.21 6.18
C GLU A 73 7.10 -3.94 4.71
N ASP A 74 6.13 -4.62 4.10
CA ASP A 74 5.95 -4.57 2.65
C ASP A 74 5.31 -3.26 2.20
N ILE A 75 4.21 -2.85 2.84
CA ILE A 75 3.56 -1.56 2.51
C ILE A 75 4.46 -0.39 2.86
N GLN A 76 5.25 -0.49 3.94
CA GLN A 76 6.21 0.54 4.30
C GLN A 76 7.34 0.72 3.26
N LYS A 77 7.76 -0.34 2.56
CA LYS A 77 8.74 -0.22 1.46
C LYS A 77 8.15 0.56 0.29
N VAL A 78 6.90 0.25 -0.09
CA VAL A 78 6.18 0.99 -1.15
C VAL A 78 6.01 2.46 -0.76
N ALA A 79 5.48 2.71 0.44
CA ALA A 79 5.15 4.04 0.92
C ALA A 79 6.36 4.99 1.00
N GLN A 80 7.56 4.48 1.34
CA GLN A 80 8.78 5.30 1.35
C GLN A 80 9.04 5.96 -0.01
N TYR A 81 8.79 5.24 -1.10
CA TYR A 81 8.97 5.76 -2.46
C TYR A 81 7.79 6.62 -2.92
N GLU A 82 6.56 6.29 -2.50
CA GLU A 82 5.39 7.14 -2.75
C GLU A 82 5.58 8.52 -2.11
N VAL A 83 5.93 8.59 -0.83
CA VAL A 83 6.15 9.86 -0.12
C VAL A 83 7.16 10.73 -0.87
N LEU A 84 8.29 10.17 -1.30
CA LEU A 84 9.30 10.90 -2.07
C LEU A 84 8.74 11.45 -3.39
N ALA A 85 7.94 10.66 -4.10
CA ALA A 85 7.32 11.10 -5.35
C ALA A 85 6.27 12.20 -5.11
N PHE A 86 5.39 12.02 -4.13
CA PHE A 86 4.35 13.01 -3.80
C PHE A 86 4.94 14.33 -3.33
N GLU A 87 5.97 14.30 -2.46
CA GLU A 87 6.68 15.50 -2.02
C GLU A 87 7.36 16.21 -3.20
N SER A 88 8.03 15.44 -4.08
CA SER A 88 8.65 15.97 -5.29
C SER A 88 7.62 16.63 -6.21
N LEU A 89 6.50 15.96 -6.51
CA LEU A 89 5.43 16.51 -7.34
C LEU A 89 4.82 17.77 -6.71
N ALA A 90 4.51 17.73 -5.41
CA ALA A 90 3.92 18.86 -4.69
C ALA A 90 4.84 20.09 -4.68
N SER A 91 6.16 19.90 -4.77
CA SER A 91 7.12 21.01 -4.78
C SER A 91 7.09 21.87 -6.05
N VAL A 92 6.51 21.36 -7.15
CA VAL A 92 6.47 22.03 -8.47
C VAL A 92 5.08 22.07 -9.12
N SER A 93 4.04 21.62 -8.41
CA SER A 93 2.65 21.58 -8.89
C SER A 93 1.71 22.43 -8.03
N GLY A 94 0.45 22.56 -8.46
CA GLY A 94 -0.57 23.33 -7.76
C GLY A 94 -0.13 24.77 -7.47
N VAL A 95 -0.15 25.16 -6.19
CA VAL A 95 0.27 26.51 -5.74
C VAL A 95 1.77 26.78 -5.95
N ASN A 96 2.59 25.73 -6.10
CA ASN A 96 4.03 25.83 -6.31
C ASN A 96 4.41 25.79 -7.80
N TYR A 97 3.44 25.64 -8.70
CA TYR A 97 3.70 25.62 -10.14
C TYR A 97 4.22 26.97 -10.65
N THR A 98 5.36 26.95 -11.35
CA THR A 98 5.96 28.14 -11.98
C THR A 98 5.76 28.13 -13.50
N ASP A 99 6.20 27.04 -14.13
CA ASP A 99 6.24 26.80 -15.56
C ASP A 99 6.45 25.31 -15.89
N ASP A 100 6.09 24.93 -17.11
CA ASP A 100 6.17 23.55 -17.62
C ASP A 100 7.59 22.96 -17.59
N GLN A 101 8.62 23.80 -17.76
CA GLN A 101 9.99 23.31 -17.79
C GLN A 101 10.43 22.84 -16.40
N THR A 102 10.13 23.62 -15.36
CA THR A 102 10.38 23.23 -13.97
C THR A 102 9.61 21.96 -13.60
N LEU A 103 8.32 21.88 -13.95
CA LEU A 103 7.51 20.69 -13.69
C LEU A 103 8.07 19.45 -14.42
N TYR A 104 8.36 19.56 -15.71
CA TYR A 104 8.91 18.46 -16.51
C TYR A 104 10.26 17.96 -15.98
N GLN A 105 11.13 18.89 -15.56
CA GLN A 105 12.43 18.53 -14.99
C GLN A 105 12.22 17.70 -13.72
N GLU A 106 11.44 18.19 -12.77
CA GLU A 106 11.22 17.49 -11.50
C GLU A 106 10.52 16.13 -11.71
N LEU A 107 9.50 16.08 -12.60
CA LEU A 107 8.82 14.84 -12.99
C LEU A 107 9.80 13.79 -13.48
N THR A 108 10.71 14.17 -14.39
CA THR A 108 11.61 13.22 -15.06
C THR A 108 12.86 12.88 -14.27
N THR A 109 13.31 13.75 -13.36
CA THR A 109 14.51 13.50 -12.55
C THR A 109 14.21 12.85 -11.21
N THR A 110 13.04 13.11 -10.63
CA THR A 110 12.75 12.75 -9.24
C THR A 110 11.42 12.03 -9.11
N THR A 111 10.31 12.63 -9.54
CA THR A 111 8.96 12.13 -9.24
C THR A 111 8.71 10.75 -9.86
N ILE A 112 8.83 10.64 -11.19
CA ILE A 112 8.58 9.39 -11.92
C ILE A 112 9.57 8.30 -11.49
N PRO A 113 10.91 8.55 -11.44
CA PRO A 113 11.84 7.52 -10.98
C PRO A 113 11.61 7.04 -9.54
N SER A 114 11.10 7.89 -8.65
CA SER A 114 10.74 7.48 -7.29
C SER A 114 9.48 6.63 -7.30
N TYR A 115 8.45 7.05 -8.02
CA TYR A 115 7.19 6.30 -8.08
C TYR A 115 7.30 4.99 -8.87
N GLU A 116 8.19 4.92 -9.85
CA GLU A 116 8.54 3.66 -10.53
C GLU A 116 9.08 2.62 -9.53
N LYS A 117 9.91 3.04 -8.57
CA LYS A 117 10.35 2.15 -7.49
C LYS A 117 9.20 1.75 -6.56
N ALA A 118 8.28 2.66 -6.25
CA ALA A 118 7.08 2.29 -5.49
C ALA A 118 6.30 1.18 -6.20
N LEU A 119 6.12 1.30 -7.52
CA LEU A 119 5.44 0.30 -8.35
C LEU A 119 6.20 -1.02 -8.44
N GLU A 120 7.53 -0.98 -8.51
CA GLU A 120 8.39 -2.18 -8.48
C GLU A 120 8.28 -2.91 -7.14
N GLU A 121 8.36 -2.18 -6.01
CA GLU A 121 8.19 -2.75 -4.67
C GLU A 121 6.78 -3.35 -4.54
N ALA A 122 5.73 -2.64 -4.95
CA ALA A 122 4.35 -3.13 -4.92
C ALA A 122 4.18 -4.45 -5.69
N LYS A 123 4.75 -4.53 -6.89
CA LYS A 123 4.72 -5.74 -7.73
C LYS A 123 5.56 -6.90 -7.19
N SER A 124 6.44 -6.63 -6.23
CA SER A 124 7.30 -7.65 -5.60
C SER A 124 6.70 -8.25 -4.34
N ILE A 125 5.60 -7.70 -3.83
CA ILE A 125 4.91 -8.22 -2.65
C ILE A 125 4.30 -9.58 -2.99
N GLU A 126 4.56 -10.57 -2.15
CA GLU A 126 3.93 -11.90 -2.22
C GLU A 126 3.00 -12.05 -1.02
N GLY A 127 1.72 -12.32 -1.26
CA GLY A 127 0.76 -12.53 -0.17
C GLY A 127 1.02 -13.85 0.56
N GLU A 128 1.47 -13.80 1.81
CA GLU A 128 1.76 -15.01 2.59
C GLU A 128 0.49 -15.84 2.91
N ILE A 129 -0.68 -15.21 2.83
CA ILE A 129 -1.99 -15.86 2.96
C ILE A 129 -2.91 -15.42 1.81
N PRO A 130 -3.90 -16.25 1.41
CA PRO A 130 -4.80 -15.93 0.30
C PRO A 130 -5.51 -14.58 0.44
N GLU A 131 -5.86 -14.18 1.67
CA GLU A 131 -6.49 -12.89 1.93
C GLU A 131 -5.58 -11.69 1.61
N LEU A 132 -4.25 -11.86 1.71
CA LEU A 132 -3.28 -10.83 1.37
C LEU A 132 -2.96 -10.78 -0.12
N GLU A 133 -3.20 -11.85 -0.89
CA GLU A 133 -3.07 -11.79 -2.35
C GLU A 133 -4.02 -10.74 -2.95
N GLU A 134 -5.28 -10.70 -2.48
CA GLU A 134 -6.24 -9.68 -2.92
C GLU A 134 -5.79 -8.25 -2.53
N MET A 135 -5.15 -8.11 -1.36
CA MET A 135 -4.65 -6.81 -0.90
C MET A 135 -3.46 -6.36 -1.75
N THR A 136 -2.54 -7.26 -2.06
CA THR A 136 -1.43 -7.03 -3.00
C THR A 136 -1.93 -6.56 -4.36
N ASP A 137 -2.92 -7.25 -4.94
CA ASP A 137 -3.49 -6.88 -6.24
C ASP A 137 -4.03 -5.45 -6.25
N ARG A 138 -4.72 -5.04 -5.17
CA ARG A 138 -5.28 -3.68 -5.02
C ARG A 138 -4.20 -2.61 -4.93
N ILE A 139 -3.12 -2.88 -4.21
CA ILE A 139 -1.97 -1.98 -4.11
C ILE A 139 -1.31 -1.84 -5.47
N VAL A 140 -1.04 -2.95 -6.16
CA VAL A 140 -0.44 -2.93 -7.50
C VAL A 140 -1.33 -2.15 -8.47
N GLU A 141 -2.65 -2.32 -8.41
CA GLU A 141 -3.60 -1.56 -9.23
C GLU A 141 -3.53 -0.06 -8.91
N ALA A 142 -3.65 0.34 -7.65
CA ALA A 142 -3.59 1.74 -7.23
C ALA A 142 -2.27 2.39 -7.68
N THR A 143 -1.14 1.77 -7.35
CA THR A 143 0.18 2.28 -7.73
C THR A 143 0.36 2.30 -9.26
N GLN A 144 -0.19 1.35 -10.01
CA GLN A 144 -0.13 1.43 -11.47
C GLN A 144 -0.95 2.62 -12.00
N VAL A 145 -2.13 2.88 -11.45
CA VAL A 145 -3.00 4.00 -11.86
C VAL A 145 -2.33 5.35 -11.65
N PHE A 146 -1.67 5.58 -10.51
CA PHE A 146 -0.94 6.83 -10.29
C PHE A 146 0.33 6.92 -11.12
N TYR A 147 1.06 5.82 -11.34
CA TYR A 147 2.18 5.83 -12.27
C TYR A 147 1.73 6.25 -13.68
N ASP A 148 0.61 5.72 -14.16
CA ASP A 148 0.03 6.09 -15.45
C ASP A 148 -0.34 7.58 -15.50
N SER A 149 -0.82 8.17 -14.40
CA SER A 149 -1.14 9.60 -14.34
C SER A 149 0.12 10.45 -14.52
N LEU A 150 1.21 10.12 -13.81
CA LEU A 150 2.50 10.82 -13.98
C LEU A 150 3.02 10.74 -15.42
N MET A 151 2.82 9.60 -16.08
CA MET A 151 3.20 9.42 -17.48
C MET A 151 2.34 10.27 -18.43
N LEU A 152 1.04 10.40 -18.16
CA LEU A 152 0.15 11.31 -18.89
C LEU A 152 0.54 12.77 -18.68
N GLU A 153 0.84 13.19 -17.45
CA GLU A 153 1.32 14.54 -17.14
C GLU A 153 2.60 14.90 -17.88
N LYS A 154 3.59 13.99 -17.86
CA LYS A 154 4.81 14.16 -18.64
C LYS A 154 4.49 14.35 -20.13
N LYS A 155 3.66 13.48 -20.69
CA LYS A 155 3.28 13.52 -22.10
C LYS A 155 2.52 14.79 -22.46
N ALA A 156 1.64 15.26 -21.57
CA ALA A 156 0.89 16.49 -21.71
C ALA A 156 1.81 17.71 -21.85
N ILE A 157 2.90 17.75 -21.07
CA ILE A 157 3.90 18.82 -21.16
C ILE A 157 4.67 18.74 -22.49
N GLU A 158 5.10 17.52 -22.88
CA GLU A 158 5.83 17.28 -24.13
C GLU A 158 5.01 17.68 -25.37
N ASP A 159 3.75 17.29 -25.39
CA ASP A 159 2.84 17.50 -26.52
C ASP A 159 2.08 18.84 -26.43
N GLN A 160 2.18 19.54 -25.29
CA GLN A 160 1.41 20.74 -24.96
C GLN A 160 -0.11 20.48 -25.07
N ASP A 161 -0.54 19.31 -24.57
CA ASP A 161 -1.91 18.80 -24.68
C ASP A 161 -2.64 18.90 -23.33
N GLU A 162 -3.54 19.88 -23.23
CA GLU A 162 -4.41 20.10 -22.06
C GLU A 162 -5.32 18.89 -21.77
N GLY A 163 -5.71 18.11 -22.79
CA GLY A 163 -6.58 16.94 -22.61
C GLY A 163 -5.88 15.82 -21.83
N LEU A 164 -4.57 15.64 -22.03
CA LEU A 164 -3.79 14.67 -21.26
C LEU A 164 -3.63 15.06 -19.79
N ILE A 165 -3.69 16.36 -19.45
CA ILE A 165 -3.76 16.80 -18.05
C ILE A 165 -5.10 16.40 -17.43
N GLU A 166 -6.21 16.58 -18.15
CA GLU A 166 -7.53 16.16 -17.66
C GLU A 166 -7.58 14.64 -17.41
N GLU A 167 -7.01 13.84 -18.32
CA GLU A 167 -6.89 12.39 -18.14
C GLU A 167 -5.98 12.01 -16.96
N SER A 168 -4.85 12.71 -16.76
CA SER A 168 -4.01 12.50 -15.58
C SER A 168 -4.77 12.77 -14.28
N ASN A 169 -5.47 13.91 -14.20
CA ASN A 169 -6.23 14.28 -13.01
C ASN A 169 -7.32 13.24 -12.70
N ALA A 170 -8.00 12.72 -13.71
CA ALA A 170 -8.99 11.66 -13.54
C ALA A 170 -8.39 10.38 -12.95
N LYS A 171 -7.17 10.01 -13.36
CA LYS A 171 -6.43 8.87 -12.78
C LYS A 171 -5.98 9.15 -11.35
N ILE A 172 -5.59 10.37 -11.01
CA ILE A 172 -5.25 10.74 -9.63
C ILE A 172 -6.47 10.60 -8.72
N GLU A 173 -7.65 11.03 -9.17
CA GLU A 173 -8.90 10.80 -8.43
C GLU A 173 -9.23 9.30 -8.28
N GLU A 174 -8.99 8.51 -9.32
CA GLU A 174 -9.16 7.05 -9.29
C GLU A 174 -8.20 6.40 -8.28
N TYR A 175 -6.92 6.79 -8.27
CA TYR A 175 -5.94 6.35 -7.28
C TYR A 175 -6.44 6.56 -5.86
N TYR A 176 -6.95 7.76 -5.52
CA TYR A 176 -7.44 8.02 -4.17
C TYR A 176 -8.62 7.12 -3.77
N ARG A 177 -9.55 6.84 -4.70
CA ARG A 177 -10.65 5.90 -4.45
C ARG A 177 -10.16 4.47 -4.25
N LEU A 178 -9.14 4.05 -5.00
CA LEU A 178 -8.54 2.72 -4.86
C LEU A 178 -7.82 2.56 -3.50
N VAL A 179 -7.08 3.59 -3.08
CA VAL A 179 -6.41 3.62 -1.77
C VAL A 179 -7.43 3.61 -0.62
N GLU A 180 -8.51 4.39 -0.73
CA GLU A 180 -9.60 4.37 0.25
C GLU A 180 -10.25 2.97 0.35
N ALA A 181 -10.53 2.33 -0.79
CA ALA A 181 -11.07 0.98 -0.82
C ALA A 181 -10.10 -0.04 -0.20
N TYR A 182 -8.81 0.03 -0.54
CA TYR A 182 -7.77 -0.80 0.06
C TYR A 182 -7.74 -0.67 1.58
N HIS A 183 -7.75 0.54 2.12
CA HIS A 183 -7.78 0.76 3.57
C HIS A 183 -9.04 0.21 4.22
N SER A 184 -10.20 0.35 3.57
CA SER A 184 -11.44 -0.21 4.08
C SER A 184 -11.38 -1.74 4.15
N ASP A 185 -10.83 -2.39 3.13
CA ASP A 185 -10.73 -3.85 3.07
C ASP A 185 -9.67 -4.38 4.06
N MET A 186 -8.53 -3.68 4.19
CA MET A 186 -7.52 -4.00 5.21
C MET A 186 -8.06 -3.88 6.62
N LYS A 187 -8.92 -2.89 6.90
CA LYS A 187 -9.57 -2.77 8.20
C LYS A 187 -10.47 -3.96 8.50
N LEU A 188 -11.28 -4.40 7.53
CA LEU A 188 -12.14 -5.58 7.68
C LEU A 188 -11.32 -6.86 7.90
N LEU A 189 -10.23 -7.02 7.14
CA LEU A 189 -9.32 -8.15 7.28
C LEU A 189 -8.65 -8.16 8.67
N ALA A 190 -8.18 -7.01 9.13
CA ALA A 190 -7.55 -6.86 10.44
C ALA A 190 -8.56 -7.17 11.58
N GLU A 191 -9.80 -6.67 11.49
CA GLU A 191 -10.87 -6.96 12.44
C GLU A 191 -11.20 -8.45 12.52
N GLN A 192 -11.22 -9.16 11.38
CA GLN A 192 -11.45 -10.62 11.34
C GLN A 192 -10.43 -11.41 12.17
N TYR A 193 -9.21 -10.89 12.30
CA TYR A 193 -8.09 -11.53 12.99
C TYR A 193 -7.68 -10.80 14.28
N ASP A 194 -8.53 -9.94 14.84
CA ASP A 194 -8.26 -9.19 16.08
C ASP A 194 -6.96 -8.35 16.05
N VAL A 195 -6.58 -7.89 14.85
CA VAL A 195 -5.46 -6.97 14.62
C VAL A 195 -6.01 -5.53 14.60
N THR A 196 -5.40 -4.64 15.37
CA THR A 196 -5.75 -3.22 15.31
C THR A 196 -5.18 -2.60 14.04
N TYR A 197 -6.02 -2.00 13.20
CA TYR A 197 -5.62 -1.26 12.01
C TYR A 197 -6.16 0.17 12.09
N GLN A 198 -5.26 1.15 12.08
CA GLN A 198 -5.60 2.57 12.12
C GLN A 198 -4.87 3.30 11.00
N VAL A 199 -5.64 3.95 10.15
CA VAL A 199 -5.14 4.88 9.14
C VAL A 199 -5.26 6.27 9.75
N ASP A 200 -4.15 6.99 9.86
CA ASP A 200 -4.18 8.40 10.23
C ASP A 200 -4.82 9.19 9.08
N GLU A 201 -6.14 9.36 9.13
CA GLU A 201 -6.86 10.29 8.27
C GLU A 201 -6.43 11.71 8.65
N LEU A 202 -5.80 12.44 7.71
CA LEU A 202 -5.72 13.89 7.84
C LEU A 202 -7.16 14.41 7.81
N SER A 203 -7.66 14.82 8.98
CA SER A 203 -8.95 15.48 9.13
C SER A 203 -9.11 16.53 8.04
N GLU A 204 -10.12 16.38 7.19
CA GLU A 204 -10.50 17.39 6.23
C GLU A 204 -10.80 18.72 6.96
N ASN A 205 -9.85 19.65 6.98
CA ASN A 205 -10.19 21.04 7.20
C ASN A 205 -10.68 21.59 5.85
N VAL A 206 -11.94 21.30 5.53
CA VAL A 206 -12.67 21.81 4.34
C VAL A 206 -12.90 23.33 4.41
N ASP A 207 -12.48 24.01 5.47
CA ASP A 207 -12.68 25.45 5.66
C ASP A 207 -11.41 26.27 5.32
N ALA A 208 -10.92 26.19 4.07
CA ALA A 208 -10.05 27.23 3.49
C ALA A 208 -9.92 27.11 1.96
N LEU A 209 -10.98 27.50 1.23
CA LEU A 209 -10.91 27.96 -0.15
C LEU A 209 -11.30 29.44 -0.24
#